data_AF-A0A8H3M6L5-F1
#
_entry.id   AF-A0A8H3M6L5-F1
#
_cell.length_a   1.000
_cell.length_b   1.000
_cell.length_c   1.000
_cell.angle_alpha   90.00
_cell.angle_beta   90.00
_cell.angle_gamma   90.00
#
_symmetry.space_group_name_H-M   'P 1'
#
loop_
_entity.id
_entity.type
_entity.pdbx_description
1 polymer ?
#
loop_
_entity_poly.entity_id
_entity_poly.type
_entity_poly.pdbx_seq_one_letter_code
_entity_poly.pdbx_strand_id
1 'polypeptide(L)'
;MEIILEYIYTGSVKEEFLTEVNIIEAFFAADYFQLQDLQDIIIRIVKNTLEKNCTRNYSPELLSKASEKSLTNDNILSNLLAKEVASISLNDIKFGRLSIAGFKYLLSFTHEKDIPFATSEYEVFRYSAILAAKQVSNDAYETLKELLPSLEQIESSIKLENELIDLQKVIKELEPYVKFIDFNQIKAQILADIIEPLKIIPHEIIVNVYRRKALSNNSDLNNIRVIPICKIKETDLFWDESACGPKLIIEDNGKVVRAPNDLNSSQMLEKVHNTVWVGVCASENFDCEKYAGDQDTVVWAITTDGYYRHKNYCPKFGDGKKITVHLDMIKRACTFTINGKKYPETLEHDNLPKKHHPVVLISGPSRIRIQAHQKN
;
A
#
# COMPACT_ATOMS: atom_id res chain seq x y z
N MET A 1 -16.38 -29.73 12.50
CA MET A 1 -17.69 -30.42 12.59
C MET A 1 -18.65 -29.72 13.52
N GLU A 2 -18.23 -29.29 14.71
CA GLU A 2 -19.09 -28.56 15.66
C GLU A 2 -19.80 -27.34 15.03
N ILE A 3 -19.07 -26.46 14.34
CA ILE A 3 -19.61 -25.29 13.62
C ILE A 3 -20.69 -25.68 12.60
N ILE A 4 -20.48 -26.77 11.85
CA ILE A 4 -21.42 -27.26 10.84
C ILE A 4 -22.70 -27.76 11.52
N LEU A 5 -22.56 -28.51 12.60
CA LEU A 5 -23.71 -29.02 13.37
C LEU A 5 -24.49 -27.87 14.00
N GLU A 6 -23.82 -26.93 14.66
CA GLU A 6 -24.47 -25.74 15.22
C GLU A 6 -25.29 -24.98 14.17
N TYR A 7 -24.72 -24.78 12.98
CA TYR A 7 -25.44 -24.14 11.88
C TYR A 7 -26.67 -24.94 11.43
N ILE A 8 -26.54 -26.26 11.25
CA ILE A 8 -27.66 -27.12 10.82
C ILE A 8 -28.79 -27.10 11.86
N TYR A 9 -28.47 -27.07 13.15
CA TYR A 9 -29.47 -27.09 14.23
C TYR A 9 -30.09 -25.72 14.52
N THR A 10 -29.35 -24.61 14.34
CA THR A 10 -29.79 -23.27 14.76
C THR A 10 -30.01 -22.28 13.62
N GLY A 11 -29.54 -22.59 12.40
CA GLY A 11 -29.52 -21.66 11.27
C GLY A 11 -28.52 -20.50 11.43
N SER A 12 -27.64 -20.54 12.43
CA SER A 12 -26.69 -19.47 12.70
C SER A 12 -25.39 -19.99 13.31
N VAL A 13 -24.32 -19.19 13.24
CA VAL A 13 -23.05 -19.45 13.93
C VAL A 13 -22.63 -18.14 14.58
N LYS A 14 -22.26 -18.19 15.86
CA LYS A 14 -21.72 -17.01 16.54
C LYS A 14 -20.32 -16.69 16.04
N GLU A 15 -20.03 -15.40 15.84
CA GLU A 15 -18.73 -14.92 15.33
C GLU A 15 -17.55 -15.40 16.21
N GLU A 16 -17.76 -15.52 17.52
CA GLU A 16 -16.75 -15.99 18.49
C GLU A 16 -16.26 -17.42 18.27
N PHE A 17 -17.04 -18.27 17.58
CA PHE A 17 -16.63 -19.64 17.27
C PHE A 17 -15.75 -19.75 16.02
N LEU A 18 -15.74 -18.71 15.18
CA LEU A 18 -14.93 -18.65 13.95
C LEU A 18 -13.64 -17.89 14.22
N THR A 19 -12.54 -18.61 14.25
CA THR A 19 -11.20 -18.11 14.58
C THR A 19 -10.24 -18.32 13.41
N GLU A 20 -9.07 -17.67 13.44
CA GLU A 20 -8.00 -17.88 12.45
C GLU A 20 -7.56 -19.35 12.32
N VAL A 21 -7.84 -20.16 13.33
CA VAL A 21 -7.47 -21.57 13.37
C VAL A 21 -8.42 -22.41 12.54
N ASN A 22 -9.72 -22.14 12.59
CA ASN A 22 -10.77 -23.04 12.10
C ASN A 22 -11.61 -22.46 10.93
N ILE A 23 -11.48 -21.17 10.62
CA ILE A 23 -12.35 -20.49 9.65
C ILE A 23 -12.22 -21.04 8.23
N ILE A 24 -11.01 -21.47 7.85
CA ILE A 24 -10.75 -22.07 6.54
C ILE A 24 -11.38 -23.47 6.47
N GLU A 25 -11.17 -24.29 7.50
CA GLU A 25 -11.77 -25.61 7.61
C GLU A 25 -13.30 -25.54 7.63
N ALA A 26 -13.86 -24.58 8.36
CA ALA A 26 -15.30 -24.34 8.41
C ALA A 26 -15.85 -23.97 7.04
N PHE A 27 -15.15 -23.10 6.29
CA PHE A 27 -15.55 -22.72 4.94
C PHE A 27 -15.57 -23.90 3.97
N PHE A 28 -14.50 -24.70 3.93
CA PHE A 28 -14.45 -25.87 3.04
C PHE A 28 -15.38 -26.99 3.50
N ALA A 29 -15.64 -27.13 4.80
CA ALA A 29 -16.66 -28.05 5.28
C ALA A 29 -18.07 -27.58 4.85
N ALA A 30 -18.36 -26.29 4.95
CA ALA A 30 -19.62 -25.73 4.46
C ALA A 30 -19.78 -25.95 2.95
N ASP A 31 -18.71 -25.78 2.17
CA ASP A 31 -18.66 -26.11 0.74
C ASP A 31 -19.01 -27.58 0.48
N TYR A 32 -18.35 -28.49 1.20
CA TYR A 32 -18.53 -29.93 1.08
C TYR A 32 -19.97 -30.37 1.39
N PHE A 33 -20.57 -29.79 2.43
CA PHE A 33 -21.97 -30.03 2.81
C PHE A 33 -22.98 -29.19 2.01
N GLN A 34 -22.52 -28.39 1.04
CA GLN A 34 -23.35 -27.53 0.19
C GLN A 34 -24.17 -26.48 0.98
N LEU A 35 -23.62 -25.99 2.09
CA LEU A 35 -24.21 -24.98 2.96
C LEU A 35 -23.80 -23.57 2.52
N GLN A 36 -24.35 -23.10 1.39
CA GLN A 36 -24.01 -21.81 0.79
C GLN A 36 -24.23 -20.62 1.74
N ASP A 37 -25.36 -20.58 2.43
CA ASP A 37 -25.66 -19.53 3.40
C ASP A 37 -24.60 -19.45 4.53
N LEU A 38 -24.04 -20.59 4.95
CA LEU A 38 -22.96 -20.64 5.92
C LEU A 38 -21.64 -20.13 5.32
N GLN A 39 -21.34 -20.44 4.05
CA GLN A 39 -20.18 -19.87 3.35
C GLN A 39 -20.29 -18.34 3.29
N ASP A 40 -21.46 -17.79 3.00
CA ASP A 40 -21.70 -16.34 2.98
C ASP A 40 -21.53 -15.70 4.36
N ILE A 41 -22.04 -16.33 5.42
CA ILE A 41 -21.82 -15.90 6.80
C ILE A 41 -20.32 -15.86 7.11
N ILE A 42 -19.57 -16.91 6.76
CA ILE A 42 -18.13 -16.99 6.99
C ILE A 42 -17.40 -15.89 6.20
N ILE A 43 -17.71 -15.70 4.92
CA ILE A 43 -17.11 -14.64 4.10
C ILE A 43 -17.35 -13.26 4.72
N ARG A 44 -18.57 -12.99 5.21
CA ARG A 44 -18.91 -11.73 5.87
C ARG A 44 -18.08 -11.52 7.14
N ILE A 45 -17.92 -12.56 7.96
CA ILE A 45 -17.10 -12.50 9.18
C ILE A 45 -15.63 -12.26 8.84
N VAL A 46 -15.08 -12.94 7.84
CA VAL A 46 -13.71 -12.71 7.34
C VAL A 46 -13.55 -11.25 6.91
N LYS A 47 -14.45 -10.70 6.10
CA LYS A 47 -14.40 -9.29 5.67
C LYS A 47 -14.37 -8.33 6.85
N ASN A 48 -15.31 -8.47 7.79
CA ASN A 48 -15.38 -7.64 8.99
C ASN A 48 -14.09 -7.73 9.82
N THR A 49 -13.50 -8.92 9.91
CA THR A 49 -12.27 -9.17 10.66
C THR A 49 -11.07 -8.50 9.99
N LEU A 50 -10.94 -8.65 8.67
CA LEU A 50 -9.89 -7.99 7.89
C LEU A 50 -9.99 -6.46 7.96
N GLU A 51 -11.20 -5.90 7.97
CA GLU A 51 -11.42 -4.46 8.12
C GLU A 51 -11.11 -3.93 9.52
N LYS A 52 -11.36 -4.72 10.58
CA LYS A 52 -11.14 -4.33 11.99
C LYS A 52 -9.72 -4.54 12.49
N ASN A 53 -8.93 -5.41 11.86
CA ASN A 53 -7.63 -5.86 12.39
C ASN A 53 -6.55 -4.75 12.42
N CYS A 54 -6.37 -4.16 13.60
CA CYS A 54 -5.45 -3.05 13.88
C CYS A 54 -4.05 -3.46 14.38
N THR A 55 -3.79 -4.73 14.73
CA THR A 55 -2.52 -5.14 15.36
C THR A 55 -1.80 -6.32 14.70
N ARG A 56 -2.51 -7.27 14.07
CA ARG A 56 -1.90 -8.41 13.37
C ARG A 56 -2.79 -8.89 12.21
N ASN A 57 -2.32 -8.72 10.98
CA ASN A 57 -3.05 -9.18 9.79
C ASN A 57 -2.70 -10.63 9.50
N TYR A 58 -3.64 -11.56 9.73
CA TYR A 58 -3.48 -13.00 9.51
C TYR A 58 -3.84 -13.46 8.09
N SER A 59 -4.10 -12.52 7.16
CA SER A 59 -4.42 -12.86 5.79
C SER A 59 -3.35 -13.73 5.09
N PRO A 60 -2.02 -13.59 5.34
CA PRO A 60 -1.03 -14.47 4.73
C PRO A 60 -1.18 -15.93 5.18
N GLU A 61 -1.38 -16.17 6.48
CA GLU A 61 -1.56 -17.50 7.04
C GLU A 61 -2.88 -18.14 6.58
N LEU A 62 -3.96 -17.36 6.55
CA LEU A 62 -5.26 -17.81 6.07
C LEU A 62 -5.22 -18.14 4.57
N LEU A 63 -4.55 -17.32 3.76
CA LEU A 63 -4.35 -17.59 2.34
C LEU A 63 -3.56 -18.88 2.14
N SER A 64 -2.50 -19.08 2.92
CA SER A 64 -1.69 -20.30 2.91
C SER A 64 -2.55 -21.53 3.15
N LYS A 65 -3.29 -21.56 4.26
CA LYS A 65 -4.21 -22.66 4.58
C LYS A 65 -5.27 -22.88 3.49
N ALA A 66 -5.82 -21.79 2.94
CA ALA A 66 -6.85 -21.86 1.92
C ALA A 66 -6.30 -22.49 0.63
N SER A 67 -5.15 -22.03 0.17
CA SER A 67 -4.49 -22.51 -1.05
C SER A 67 -3.98 -23.95 -0.96
N GLU A 68 -3.65 -24.44 0.24
CA GLU A 68 -3.27 -25.85 0.46
C GLU A 68 -4.47 -26.81 0.40
N LYS A 69 -5.66 -26.33 0.76
CA LYS A 69 -6.90 -27.11 0.75
C LYS A 69 -7.69 -26.99 -0.55
N SER A 70 -7.50 -25.91 -1.30
CA SER A 70 -8.24 -25.64 -2.53
C SER A 70 -7.76 -26.58 -3.65
N LEU A 71 -8.66 -27.43 -4.17
CA LEU A 71 -8.41 -28.24 -5.37
C LEU A 71 -8.55 -27.40 -6.66
N THR A 72 -9.22 -26.25 -6.57
CA THR A 72 -9.48 -25.33 -7.68
C THR A 72 -8.89 -23.95 -7.40
N ASN A 73 -8.41 -23.29 -8.45
CA ASN A 73 -7.73 -21.99 -8.36
C ASN A 73 -8.69 -20.79 -8.14
N ASP A 74 -10.01 -21.00 -8.07
CA ASP A 74 -10.97 -19.89 -8.00
C ASP A 74 -12.01 -20.12 -6.90
N ASN A 75 -11.61 -19.86 -5.66
CA ASN A 75 -12.51 -19.82 -4.49
C ASN A 75 -12.70 -18.36 -4.08
N ILE A 76 -13.96 -17.95 -3.82
CA ILE A 76 -14.32 -16.60 -3.37
C ILE A 76 -13.54 -16.21 -2.11
N LEU A 77 -13.38 -17.13 -1.15
CA LEU A 77 -12.61 -16.87 0.06
C LEU A 77 -11.12 -16.67 -0.24
N SER A 78 -10.52 -17.53 -1.07
CA SER A 78 -9.12 -17.39 -1.48
C SER A 78 -8.86 -16.10 -2.25
N ASN A 79 -9.78 -15.71 -3.14
CA ASN A 79 -9.72 -14.44 -3.88
C ASN A 79 -9.78 -13.23 -2.93
N LEU A 80 -10.66 -13.26 -1.92
CA LEU A 80 -10.76 -12.22 -0.90
C LEU A 80 -9.45 -12.09 -0.12
N LEU A 81 -8.90 -13.22 0.33
CA LEU A 81 -7.65 -13.27 1.07
C LEU A 81 -6.46 -12.81 0.21
N ALA A 82 -6.38 -13.26 -1.04
CA ALA A 82 -5.31 -12.86 -1.95
C ALA A 82 -5.34 -11.37 -2.27
N LYS A 83 -6.53 -10.78 -2.44
CA LYS A 83 -6.68 -9.32 -2.60
C LYS A 83 -6.15 -8.57 -1.38
N GLU A 84 -6.40 -9.09 -0.19
CA GLU A 84 -5.93 -8.46 1.04
C GLU A 84 -4.42 -8.64 1.23
N VAL A 85 -3.88 -9.83 0.97
CA VAL A 85 -2.42 -10.05 1.00
C VAL A 85 -1.70 -9.20 -0.05
N ALA A 86 -2.29 -9.01 -1.24
CA ALA A 86 -1.74 -8.14 -2.29
C ALA A 86 -1.68 -6.66 -1.86
N SER A 87 -2.44 -6.25 -0.85
CA SER A 87 -2.36 -4.89 -0.30
C SER A 87 -1.21 -4.70 0.69
N ILE A 88 -0.56 -5.78 1.12
CA ILE A 88 0.60 -5.80 2.02
C ILE A 88 1.87 -5.91 1.16
N SER A 89 2.92 -5.15 1.50
CA SER A 89 4.22 -5.33 0.87
C SER A 89 4.79 -6.71 1.24
N LEU A 90 5.32 -7.47 0.27
CA LEU A 90 5.98 -8.75 0.54
C LEU A 90 7.16 -8.59 1.50
N ASN A 91 7.79 -7.40 1.54
CA ASN A 91 8.86 -7.09 2.49
C ASN A 91 8.38 -7.12 3.95
N ASP A 92 7.11 -6.82 4.21
CA ASP A 92 6.52 -6.83 5.54
C ASP A 92 6.03 -8.23 5.96
N ILE A 93 5.98 -9.17 4.99
CA ILE A 93 5.58 -10.55 5.25
C ILE A 93 6.83 -11.37 5.57
N LYS A 94 6.98 -11.71 6.86
CA LYS A 94 8.05 -12.61 7.30
C LYS A 94 7.95 -13.96 6.58
N PHE A 95 9.10 -14.45 6.08
CA PHE A 95 9.20 -15.77 5.46
C PHE A 95 8.64 -16.86 6.38
N GLY A 96 7.73 -17.68 5.85
CA GLY A 96 7.05 -18.74 6.59
C GLY A 96 5.61 -18.39 7.00
N ARG A 97 5.22 -17.12 6.98
CA ARG A 97 3.80 -16.73 7.17
C ARG A 97 2.93 -17.00 5.94
N LEU A 98 3.54 -16.85 4.77
CA LEU A 98 2.92 -17.20 3.49
C LEU A 98 3.59 -18.47 2.96
N SER A 99 2.83 -19.55 2.82
CA SER A 99 3.31 -20.83 2.28
C SER A 99 3.56 -20.72 0.78
N ILE A 100 4.29 -21.70 0.23
CA ILE A 100 4.59 -21.76 -1.21
C ILE A 100 3.31 -21.83 -2.04
N ALA A 101 2.32 -22.61 -1.60
CA ALA A 101 1.02 -22.70 -2.26
C ALA A 101 0.31 -21.33 -2.23
N GLY A 102 0.32 -20.65 -1.08
CA GLY A 102 -0.30 -19.33 -0.92
C GLY A 102 0.38 -18.26 -1.76
N PHE A 103 1.72 -18.31 -1.84
CA PHE A 103 2.49 -17.40 -2.67
C PHE A 103 2.26 -17.62 -4.16
N LYS A 104 2.25 -18.88 -4.64
CA LYS A 104 1.91 -19.21 -6.03
C LYS A 104 0.51 -18.71 -6.39
N TYR A 105 -0.45 -18.92 -5.50
CA TYR A 105 -1.82 -18.45 -5.67
C TYR A 105 -1.90 -16.92 -5.75
N LEU A 106 -1.19 -16.21 -4.86
CA LEU A 106 -1.13 -14.75 -4.86
C LEU A 106 -0.58 -14.21 -6.19
N LEU A 107 0.52 -14.80 -6.69
CA LEU A 107 1.14 -14.39 -7.95
C LEU A 107 0.24 -14.67 -9.15
N SER A 108 -0.40 -15.84 -9.22
CA SER A 108 -1.34 -16.15 -10.30
C SER A 108 -2.56 -15.23 -10.25
N PHE A 109 -3.12 -15.00 -9.07
CA PHE A 109 -4.29 -14.14 -8.88
C PHE A 109 -4.04 -12.68 -9.28
N THR A 110 -2.89 -12.12 -8.86
CA THR A 110 -2.52 -10.74 -9.21
C THR A 110 -2.16 -10.58 -10.69
N HIS A 111 -1.55 -11.61 -11.31
CA HIS A 111 -1.21 -11.62 -12.73
C HIS A 111 -2.44 -11.82 -13.64
N GLU A 112 -3.33 -12.76 -13.33
CA GLU A 112 -4.46 -13.11 -14.19
C GLU A 112 -5.59 -12.08 -14.14
N LYS A 113 -5.79 -11.45 -12.98
CA LYS A 113 -6.91 -10.52 -12.74
C LYS A 113 -6.48 -9.04 -12.75
N ASP A 114 -5.24 -8.73 -13.15
CA ASP A 114 -4.65 -7.38 -13.17
C ASP A 114 -4.91 -6.58 -11.88
N ILE A 115 -4.73 -7.24 -10.74
CA ILE A 115 -5.02 -6.64 -9.44
C ILE A 115 -3.83 -5.79 -8.98
N PRO A 116 -4.06 -4.56 -8.47
CA PRO A 116 -2.99 -3.74 -7.91
C PRO A 116 -2.23 -4.51 -6.84
N PHE A 117 -0.91 -4.49 -6.93
CA PHE A 117 -0.03 -5.16 -5.98
C PHE A 117 0.82 -4.12 -5.27
N ALA A 118 0.81 -4.12 -3.93
CA ALA A 118 1.60 -3.20 -3.13
C ALA A 118 3.12 -3.39 -3.31
N THR A 119 3.53 -4.53 -3.88
CA THR A 119 4.94 -4.91 -4.05
C THR A 119 5.40 -4.65 -5.49
N SER A 120 6.54 -3.98 -5.64
CA SER A 120 7.20 -3.74 -6.93
C SER A 120 7.68 -5.04 -7.60
N GLU A 121 7.82 -5.08 -8.92
CA GLU A 121 8.25 -6.30 -9.64
C GLU A 121 9.65 -6.79 -9.21
N TYR A 122 10.55 -5.87 -8.86
CA TYR A 122 11.85 -6.24 -8.28
C TYR A 122 11.68 -6.93 -6.93
N GLU A 123 10.83 -6.40 -6.05
CA GLU A 123 10.61 -6.97 -4.72
C GLU A 123 9.86 -8.31 -4.80
N VAL A 124 9.00 -8.50 -5.81
CA VAL A 124 8.40 -9.80 -6.11
C VAL A 124 9.47 -10.81 -6.52
N PHE A 125 10.39 -10.43 -7.43
CA PHE A 125 11.53 -11.25 -7.80
C PHE A 125 12.40 -11.59 -6.60
N ARG A 126 12.77 -10.58 -5.80
CA ARG A 126 13.59 -10.73 -4.60
C ARG A 126 12.96 -11.70 -3.60
N TYR A 127 11.69 -11.51 -3.25
CA TYR A 127 10.98 -12.41 -2.35
C TYR A 127 10.95 -13.84 -2.91
N SER A 128 10.69 -14.00 -4.21
CA SER A 128 10.65 -15.30 -4.88
C SER A 128 12.00 -16.01 -4.84
N ALA A 129 13.09 -15.29 -5.12
CA ALA A 129 14.44 -15.83 -5.12
C ALA A 129 14.91 -16.23 -3.71
N ILE A 130 14.67 -15.38 -2.71
CA ILE A 130 15.00 -15.69 -1.31
C ILE A 130 14.17 -16.88 -0.80
N LEU A 131 12.88 -16.96 -1.16
CA LEU A 131 12.03 -18.10 -0.83
C LEU A 131 12.54 -19.40 -1.49
N ALA A 132 12.94 -19.34 -2.77
CA ALA A 132 13.53 -20.48 -3.48
C ALA A 132 14.82 -20.95 -2.80
N ALA A 133 15.73 -20.03 -2.46
CA ALA A 133 16.96 -20.39 -1.75
C ALA A 133 16.71 -20.98 -0.36
N LYS A 134 15.72 -20.48 0.38
CA LYS A 134 15.32 -21.05 1.68
C LYS A 134 14.86 -22.50 1.58
N GLN A 135 14.27 -22.90 0.45
CA GLN A 135 13.91 -24.31 0.21
C GLN A 135 15.13 -25.19 -0.07
N VAL A 136 16.24 -24.60 -0.52
CA VAL A 136 17.48 -25.32 -0.83
C VAL A 136 18.35 -25.49 0.42
N SER A 137 18.69 -24.39 1.10
CA SER A 137 19.48 -24.40 2.34
C SER A 137 19.42 -23.05 3.07
N ASN A 138 19.77 -23.06 4.37
CA ASN A 138 19.92 -21.82 5.15
C ASN A 138 21.07 -20.95 4.62
N ASP A 139 22.17 -21.57 4.17
CA ASP A 139 23.31 -20.83 3.61
C ASP A 139 22.92 -20.10 2.32
N ALA A 140 22.21 -20.78 1.40
CA ALA A 140 21.71 -20.16 0.18
C ALA A 140 20.74 -19.01 0.49
N TYR A 141 19.90 -19.17 1.52
CA TYR A 141 18.98 -18.13 1.98
C TYR A 141 19.72 -16.88 2.46
N GLU A 142 20.73 -17.01 3.33
CA GLU A 142 21.49 -15.84 3.80
C GLU A 142 22.29 -15.21 2.65
N THR A 143 22.94 -16.01 1.79
CA THR A 143 23.69 -15.50 0.63
C THR A 143 22.80 -14.69 -0.32
N LEU A 144 21.62 -15.20 -0.69
CA LEU A 144 20.72 -14.46 -1.59
C LEU A 144 20.07 -13.25 -0.93
N LYS A 145 19.81 -13.30 0.38
CA LYS A 145 19.26 -12.16 1.10
C LYS A 145 20.24 -10.99 1.15
N GLU A 146 21.55 -11.27 1.17
CA GLU A 146 22.58 -10.24 1.03
C GLU A 146 22.71 -9.76 -0.43
N LEU A 147 22.77 -10.70 -1.39
CA LEU A 147 22.95 -10.39 -2.82
C LEU A 147 21.75 -9.67 -3.44
N LEU A 148 20.56 -9.81 -2.86
CA LEU A 148 19.33 -9.14 -3.25
C LEU A 148 18.89 -8.18 -2.14
N PRO A 149 19.47 -6.96 -2.06
CA PRO A 149 19.04 -5.93 -1.12
C PRO A 149 17.61 -5.44 -1.41
N SER A 150 16.90 -4.89 -0.41
CA SER A 150 15.61 -4.23 -0.68
C SER A 150 15.82 -2.96 -1.52
N LEU A 151 14.75 -2.45 -2.15
CA LEU A 151 14.82 -1.18 -2.89
C LEU A 151 15.32 -0.02 -2.02
N GLU A 152 14.92 0.02 -0.75
CA GLU A 152 15.40 1.02 0.21
C GLU A 152 16.91 0.91 0.44
N GLN A 153 17.45 -0.32 0.46
CA GLN A 153 18.89 -0.56 0.63
C GLN A 153 19.70 -0.28 -0.64
N ILE A 154 19.12 -0.46 -1.83
CA ILE A 154 19.78 -0.15 -3.10
C ILE A 154 20.03 1.35 -3.25
N GLU A 155 19.11 2.19 -2.76
CA GLU A 155 19.30 3.64 -2.75
C GLU A 155 20.49 4.05 -1.87
N SER A 156 20.84 3.24 -0.87
CA SER A 156 22.04 3.38 -0.04
C SER A 156 23.18 2.46 -0.53
N SER A 157 23.77 2.79 -1.69
CA SER A 157 24.96 2.15 -2.31
C SER A 157 25.57 0.92 -1.59
N ILE A 158 25.32 -0.29 -2.10
CA ILE A 158 26.02 -1.52 -1.67
C ILE A 158 26.62 -2.20 -2.91
N LYS A 159 27.93 -2.48 -2.88
CA LYS A 159 28.57 -3.48 -3.73
C LYS A 159 28.73 -4.75 -2.90
N LEU A 160 28.20 -5.86 -3.38
CA LEU A 160 28.36 -7.15 -2.71
C LEU A 160 29.02 -8.14 -3.66
N GLU A 161 30.11 -8.74 -3.21
CA GLU A 161 30.79 -9.85 -3.89
C GLU A 161 30.64 -11.09 -3.01
N ASN A 162 29.63 -11.93 -3.30
CA ASN A 162 29.47 -13.24 -2.67
C ASN A 162 29.19 -14.28 -3.76
N GLU A 163 29.79 -15.46 -3.64
CA GLU A 163 29.51 -16.60 -4.53
C GLU A 163 28.26 -17.35 -4.06
N LEU A 164 27.37 -17.64 -5.01
CA LEU A 164 26.08 -18.28 -4.74
C LEU A 164 26.23 -19.81 -4.74
N ILE A 165 25.96 -20.45 -3.60
CA ILE A 165 26.04 -21.91 -3.42
C ILE A 165 24.78 -22.57 -3.98
N ASP A 166 24.91 -23.75 -4.59
CA ASP A 166 23.78 -24.56 -5.08
C ASP A 166 22.88 -23.85 -6.13
N LEU A 167 23.48 -22.98 -6.94
CA LEU A 167 22.82 -22.18 -7.99
C LEU A 167 21.77 -22.96 -8.81
N GLN A 168 22.09 -24.17 -9.24
CA GLN A 168 21.19 -25.00 -10.06
C GLN A 168 19.92 -25.43 -9.31
N LYS A 169 20.02 -25.72 -8.01
CA LYS A 169 18.85 -26.05 -7.19
C LYS A 169 17.97 -24.82 -6.99
N VAL A 170 18.59 -23.66 -6.75
CA VAL A 170 17.88 -22.39 -6.61
C VAL A 170 17.13 -22.03 -7.89
N ILE A 171 17.76 -22.17 -9.06
CA ILE A 171 17.12 -21.94 -10.37
C ILE A 171 15.87 -22.81 -10.52
N LYS A 172 15.99 -24.11 -10.20
CA LYS A 172 14.87 -25.05 -10.29
C LYS A 172 13.70 -24.68 -9.37
N GLU A 173 14.00 -24.27 -8.14
CA GLU A 173 12.98 -23.83 -7.19
C GLU A 173 12.37 -22.47 -7.56
N LEU A 174 13.11 -21.60 -8.25
CA LEU A 174 12.67 -20.27 -8.68
C LEU A 174 11.79 -20.33 -9.95
N GLU A 175 12.06 -21.27 -10.85
CA GLU A 175 11.41 -21.42 -12.16
C GLU A 175 9.87 -21.24 -12.15
N PRO A 176 9.10 -21.82 -11.19
CA PRO A 176 7.65 -21.69 -11.19
C PRO A 176 7.14 -20.25 -10.99
N TYR A 177 7.97 -19.36 -10.42
CA TYR A 177 7.61 -17.97 -10.12
C TYR A 177 7.98 -17.01 -11.24
N VAL A 178 9.02 -17.33 -12.03
CA VAL A 178 9.59 -16.46 -13.07
C VAL A 178 8.53 -15.98 -14.06
N LYS A 179 7.58 -16.85 -14.44
CA LYS A 179 6.49 -16.53 -15.37
C LYS A 179 5.51 -15.46 -14.87
N PHE A 180 5.48 -15.18 -13.57
CA PHE A 180 4.56 -14.22 -12.98
C PHE A 180 5.18 -12.82 -12.78
N ILE A 181 6.49 -12.69 -13.03
CA ILE A 181 7.27 -11.47 -12.84
C ILE A 181 7.43 -10.76 -14.18
N ASP A 182 7.01 -9.51 -14.27
CA ASP A 182 7.25 -8.67 -15.45
C ASP A 182 8.58 -7.93 -15.31
N PHE A 183 9.67 -8.57 -15.76
CA PHE A 183 11.00 -7.99 -15.78
C PHE A 183 11.10 -6.68 -16.60
N ASN A 184 10.15 -6.38 -17.50
CA ASN A 184 10.15 -5.10 -18.23
C ASN A 184 9.87 -3.91 -17.31
N GLN A 185 9.16 -4.13 -16.20
CA GLN A 185 8.88 -3.09 -15.20
C GLN A 185 10.09 -2.82 -14.31
N ILE A 186 11.07 -3.73 -14.21
CA ILE A 186 12.25 -3.54 -13.37
C ILE A 186 13.20 -2.53 -14.05
N LYS A 187 13.73 -1.57 -13.28
CA LYS A 187 14.74 -0.59 -13.75
C LYS A 187 15.91 -1.28 -14.42
N ALA A 188 16.37 -0.73 -15.55
CA ALA A 188 17.49 -1.31 -16.31
C ALA A 188 18.76 -1.44 -15.47
N GLN A 189 19.02 -0.47 -14.60
CA GLN A 189 20.16 -0.50 -13.70
C GLN A 189 20.11 -1.67 -12.71
N ILE A 190 18.95 -1.96 -12.12
CA ILE A 190 18.79 -3.10 -11.20
C ILE A 190 18.99 -4.43 -11.94
N LEU A 191 18.51 -4.51 -13.19
CA LEU A 191 18.73 -5.70 -14.02
C LEU A 191 20.22 -5.93 -14.26
N ALA A 192 20.97 -4.90 -14.67
CA ALA A 192 22.39 -5.00 -15.02
C ALA A 192 23.31 -5.19 -13.81
N ASP A 193 23.06 -4.45 -12.74
CA ASP A 193 23.97 -4.40 -11.59
C ASP A 193 23.69 -5.54 -10.59
N ILE A 194 22.46 -6.07 -10.55
CA ILE A 194 22.02 -7.01 -9.50
C ILE A 194 21.50 -8.32 -10.10
N ILE A 195 20.51 -8.30 -11.00
CA ILE A 195 19.82 -9.54 -11.43
C ILE A 195 20.66 -10.38 -12.40
N GLU A 196 21.19 -9.76 -13.44
CA GLU A 196 21.96 -10.42 -14.49
C GLU A 196 23.24 -11.11 -13.97
N PRO A 197 24.05 -10.49 -13.08
CA PRO A 197 25.26 -11.10 -12.55
C PRO A 197 25.00 -12.40 -11.76
N LEU A 198 23.82 -12.54 -11.13
CA LEU A 198 23.47 -13.72 -10.34
C LEU A 198 23.25 -14.97 -11.18
N LYS A 199 22.96 -14.83 -12.48
CA LYS A 199 22.73 -15.94 -13.41
C LYS A 199 21.65 -16.93 -12.93
N ILE A 200 20.72 -16.49 -12.09
CA ILE A 200 19.55 -17.26 -11.61
C ILE A 200 18.34 -17.16 -12.54
N ILE A 201 18.36 -16.22 -13.49
CA ILE A 201 17.32 -16.04 -14.51
C ILE A 201 17.87 -16.43 -15.89
N PRO A 202 17.09 -17.13 -16.73
CA PRO A 202 17.49 -17.43 -18.10
C PRO A 202 17.92 -16.18 -18.88
N HIS A 203 19.09 -16.26 -19.52
CA HIS A 203 19.69 -15.16 -20.26
C HIS A 203 18.76 -14.57 -21.34
N GLU A 204 17.95 -15.42 -21.98
CA GLU A 204 16.97 -15.00 -23.00
C GLU A 204 15.95 -13.99 -22.47
N ILE A 205 15.50 -14.14 -21.21
CA ILE A 205 14.55 -13.22 -20.57
C ILE A 205 15.20 -11.84 -20.44
N ILE A 206 16.42 -11.79 -19.89
CA ILE A 206 17.16 -10.55 -19.64
C ILE A 206 17.46 -9.81 -20.96
N VAL A 207 17.96 -10.52 -21.97
CA VAL A 207 18.27 -9.93 -23.30
C VAL A 207 17.02 -9.39 -23.97
N ASN A 208 15.89 -10.10 -23.90
CA ASN A 208 14.64 -9.63 -24.48
C ASN A 208 14.12 -8.37 -23.78
N VAL A 209 14.30 -8.25 -22.47
CA VAL A 209 13.97 -7.03 -21.71
C VAL A 209 14.83 -5.85 -22.16
N TYR A 210 16.15 -6.02 -22.27
CA TYR A 210 17.01 -4.94 -22.76
C TYR A 210 16.67 -4.50 -24.19
N ARG A 211 16.41 -5.46 -25.09
CA ARG A 211 15.97 -5.16 -26.46
C ARG A 211 14.67 -4.34 -26.46
N ARG A 212 13.68 -4.73 -25.67
CA ARG A 212 12.41 -3.99 -25.54
C ARG A 212 12.61 -2.58 -25.00
N LYS A 213 13.41 -2.44 -23.94
CA LYS A 213 13.72 -1.12 -23.36
C LYS A 213 14.41 -0.22 -24.38
N ALA A 214 15.44 -0.73 -25.08
CA ALA A 214 16.15 0.00 -26.13
C ALA A 214 15.24 0.44 -27.30
N LEU A 215 14.28 -0.40 -27.70
CA LEU A 215 13.31 -0.07 -28.75
C LEU A 215 12.25 0.94 -28.32
N SER A 216 11.91 0.98 -27.03
CA SER A 216 10.76 1.75 -26.54
C SER A 216 11.03 3.25 -26.33
N ASN A 217 12.28 3.73 -26.39
CA ASN A 217 12.69 5.12 -26.05
C ASN A 217 12.17 5.65 -24.70
N ASN A 218 11.58 4.80 -23.86
CA ASN A 218 10.95 5.19 -22.61
C ASN A 218 11.99 5.17 -21.49
N SER A 219 12.10 6.30 -20.78
CA SER A 219 12.76 6.39 -19.48
C SER A 219 12.20 5.31 -18.55
N ASP A 220 13.08 4.66 -17.79
CA ASP A 220 12.78 3.59 -16.84
C ASP A 220 11.35 3.68 -16.25
N LEU A 221 10.50 2.72 -16.64
CA LEU A 221 9.18 2.54 -16.03
C LEU A 221 9.35 2.44 -14.51
N ASN A 222 8.46 3.08 -13.76
CA ASN A 222 8.52 3.22 -12.31
C ASN A 222 8.28 1.88 -11.58
N ASN A 223 9.06 0.80 -11.76
CA ASN A 223 9.13 -0.43 -10.94
C ASN A 223 7.80 -1.11 -10.50
N ILE A 224 6.63 -0.68 -10.95
CA ILE A 224 5.36 -0.94 -10.28
C ILE A 224 4.40 -1.63 -11.24
N ARG A 225 3.91 -2.79 -10.82
CA ARG A 225 2.73 -3.43 -11.38
C ARG A 225 1.49 -2.63 -10.98
N VAL A 226 0.81 -2.00 -11.95
CA VAL A 226 -0.51 -1.34 -11.82
C VAL A 226 -0.66 -0.46 -10.55
N ILE A 227 -0.61 0.87 -10.71
CA ILE A 227 -0.84 1.96 -9.71
C ILE A 227 -1.04 1.48 -8.25
N PRO A 228 -0.07 1.69 -7.33
CA PRO A 228 -0.19 1.22 -5.96
C PRO A 228 -1.34 1.95 -5.27
N ILE A 229 -2.24 1.20 -4.64
CA ILE A 229 -3.18 1.76 -3.67
C ILE A 229 -2.48 1.69 -2.31
N CYS A 230 -1.76 2.75 -1.92
CA CYS A 230 -1.33 2.90 -0.52
C CYS A 230 -2.58 3.09 0.35
N LYS A 231 -3.11 2.01 0.94
CA LYS A 231 -4.07 2.12 2.04
C LYS A 231 -3.27 2.36 3.32
N ILE A 232 -3.18 3.62 3.74
CA ILE A 232 -2.71 3.93 5.10
C ILE A 232 -3.73 3.34 6.07
N LYS A 233 -3.30 2.46 6.97
CA LYS A 233 -4.18 1.90 8.01
C LYS A 233 -4.63 3.02 8.94
N GLU A 234 -5.83 2.91 9.48
CA GLU A 234 -6.38 3.94 10.38
C GLU A 234 -5.58 4.09 11.70
N THR A 235 -4.82 3.07 12.10
CA THR A 235 -3.89 3.11 13.24
C THR A 235 -2.63 3.91 12.98
N ASP A 236 -2.22 3.98 11.71
CA ASP A 236 -0.95 4.59 11.30
C ASP A 236 -1.16 6.05 10.87
N LEU A 237 -2.38 6.57 11.08
CA LEU A 237 -2.82 7.88 10.66
C LEU A 237 -2.89 8.83 11.87
N PHE A 238 -1.78 9.49 12.14
CA PHE A 238 -1.64 10.51 13.17
C PHE A 238 -0.88 11.73 12.63
N TRP A 239 -1.11 12.89 13.24
CA TRP A 239 -0.34 14.10 12.98
C TRP A 239 1.05 13.98 13.59
N ASP A 240 2.06 14.41 12.83
CA ASP A 240 3.44 14.46 13.31
C ASP A 240 3.61 15.59 14.33
N GLU A 241 3.82 15.22 15.60
CA GLU A 241 4.04 16.18 16.69
C GLU A 241 5.33 16.98 16.50
N SER A 242 6.33 16.43 15.82
CA SER A 242 7.62 17.09 15.57
C SER A 242 7.55 18.14 14.46
N ALA A 243 6.57 18.03 13.57
CA ALA A 243 6.30 18.96 12.48
C ALA A 243 5.06 19.84 12.76
N CYS A 244 4.73 20.06 14.04
CA CYS A 244 3.56 20.80 14.49
C CYS A 244 3.95 22.23 14.92
N GLY A 245 3.15 23.23 14.53
CA GLY A 245 3.37 24.61 14.96
C GLY A 245 3.25 24.77 16.48
N PRO A 246 4.05 25.63 17.14
CA PRO A 246 4.26 25.63 18.59
C PRO A 246 3.03 25.96 19.44
N LYS A 247 1.95 26.46 18.82
CA LYS A 247 0.69 26.84 19.48
C LYS A 247 -0.48 25.92 19.15
N LEU A 248 -0.26 24.89 18.33
CA LEU A 248 -1.27 23.91 17.97
C LEU A 248 -1.27 22.76 18.98
N ILE A 249 -2.46 22.22 19.24
CA ILE A 249 -2.66 21.14 20.18
C ILE A 249 -3.08 19.91 19.39
N ILE A 250 -2.30 18.84 19.51
CA ILE A 250 -2.65 17.52 18.98
C ILE A 250 -3.34 16.72 20.09
N GLU A 251 -4.52 16.17 19.78
CA GLU A 251 -5.37 15.42 20.70
C GLU A 251 -5.96 14.18 20.00
N ASP A 252 -6.75 13.37 20.72
CA ASP A 252 -7.42 12.18 20.15
C ASP A 252 -6.40 11.16 19.58
N ASN A 253 -5.37 10.84 20.38
CA ASN A 253 -4.26 9.94 20.01
C ASN A 253 -3.58 10.33 18.69
N GLY A 254 -3.33 11.61 18.48
CA GLY A 254 -2.68 12.09 17.27
C GLY A 254 -3.63 12.37 16.10
N LYS A 255 -4.93 12.07 16.20
CA LYS A 255 -5.86 12.18 15.06
C LYS A 255 -6.45 13.56 14.85
N VAL A 256 -6.40 14.41 15.88
CA VAL A 256 -7.02 15.73 15.84
C VAL A 256 -5.99 16.80 16.12
N VAL A 257 -5.97 17.84 15.28
CA VAL A 257 -5.21 19.07 15.51
C VAL A 257 -6.18 20.22 15.79
N ARG A 258 -5.90 21.00 16.83
CA ARG A 258 -6.74 22.10 17.33
C ARG A 258 -5.94 23.38 17.47
N ALA A 259 -6.48 24.47 16.92
CA ALA A 259 -6.00 25.83 17.13
C ALA A 259 -6.89 26.53 18.18
N PRO A 260 -6.38 26.86 19.39
CA PRO A 260 -7.15 27.55 20.43
C PRO A 260 -7.45 29.02 20.06
N ASN A 261 -8.42 29.63 20.78
CA ASN A 261 -8.85 31.03 20.60
C ASN A 261 -7.71 32.05 20.76
N ASP A 262 -6.67 31.72 21.52
CA ASP A 262 -5.59 32.65 21.88
C ASP A 262 -4.45 32.72 20.84
N LEU A 263 -4.65 32.13 19.67
CA LEU A 263 -3.81 32.35 18.48
C LEU A 263 -4.08 33.75 17.89
N ASN A 264 -3.96 34.79 18.72
CA ASN A 264 -3.79 36.14 18.20
C ASN A 264 -2.47 36.16 17.44
N SER A 265 -2.56 36.35 16.13
CA SER A 265 -1.46 36.66 15.24
C SER A 265 -0.89 38.04 15.60
N SER A 266 -0.25 38.16 16.75
CA SER A 266 0.56 39.34 17.08
C SER A 266 1.88 39.25 16.31
N GLN A 267 1.81 39.33 14.96
CA GLN A 267 2.86 39.80 14.03
C GLN A 267 2.57 39.61 12.53
N MET A 268 1.34 39.33 12.09
CA MET A 268 1.00 39.48 10.67
C MET A 268 -0.27 40.28 10.48
N LEU A 269 -0.14 41.32 9.66
CA LEU A 269 -1.16 42.28 9.27
C LEU A 269 -2.42 41.60 8.73
N GLU A 270 -3.55 42.26 9.01
CA GLU A 270 -4.81 42.16 8.26
C GLU A 270 -5.54 40.81 8.29
N LYS A 271 -6.38 40.63 9.32
CA LYS A 271 -7.77 40.11 9.20
C LYS A 271 -8.02 39.03 8.14
N VAL A 272 -7.21 37.97 8.12
CA VAL A 272 -7.54 36.78 7.32
C VAL A 272 -8.62 36.05 8.13
N HIS A 273 -9.81 35.94 7.54
CA HIS A 273 -10.90 35.12 8.06
C HIS A 273 -10.40 33.72 8.47
N ASN A 274 -11.12 33.03 9.36
CA ASN A 274 -10.82 31.67 9.82
C ASN A 274 -10.74 30.67 8.66
N THR A 275 -9.63 30.69 7.93
CA THR A 275 -9.44 29.95 6.70
C THR A 275 -8.51 28.79 6.99
N VAL A 276 -9.02 27.59 6.72
CA VAL A 276 -8.30 26.33 6.85
C VAL A 276 -7.78 25.95 5.48
N TRP A 277 -6.55 25.46 5.43
CA TRP A 277 -5.89 24.96 4.22
C TRP A 277 -5.67 23.45 4.38
N VAL A 278 -6.08 22.66 3.39
CA VAL A 278 -5.89 21.20 3.38
C VAL A 278 -5.27 20.77 2.07
N GLY A 279 -4.18 20.01 2.11
CA GLY A 279 -3.48 19.62 0.89
C GLY A 279 -2.23 18.79 1.11
N VAL A 280 -1.26 18.99 0.23
CA VAL A 280 0.07 18.37 0.31
C VAL A 280 1.16 19.42 0.23
N CYS A 281 2.29 19.19 0.88
CA CYS A 281 3.51 20.00 0.74
C CYS A 281 4.70 19.16 0.29
N ALA A 282 5.72 19.82 -0.26
CA ALA A 282 7.04 19.23 -0.40
C ALA A 282 7.67 19.03 0.98
N SER A 283 8.37 17.91 1.18
CA SER A 283 9.18 17.71 2.39
C SER A 283 10.34 18.70 2.49
N GLU A 284 10.88 19.09 1.33
CA GLU A 284 12.03 19.97 1.22
C GLU A 284 11.54 21.42 1.25
N ASN A 285 12.00 22.21 2.23
CA ASN A 285 11.74 23.65 2.39
C ASN A 285 10.36 24.05 2.93
N PHE A 286 9.54 23.11 3.43
CA PHE A 286 8.33 23.47 4.17
C PHE A 286 8.68 23.94 5.59
N ASP A 287 8.14 25.09 5.98
CA ASP A 287 8.38 25.73 7.26
C ASP A 287 7.05 25.89 8.01
N CYS A 288 6.92 25.22 9.15
CA CYS A 288 5.69 25.22 9.95
C CYS A 288 5.43 26.56 10.67
N GLU A 289 6.41 27.48 10.70
CA GLU A 289 6.28 28.79 11.34
C GLU A 289 5.88 29.90 10.36
N LYS A 290 5.99 29.65 9.04
CA LYS A 290 5.68 30.65 8.00
C LYS A 290 4.24 30.58 7.52
N TYR A 291 3.73 31.74 7.09
CA TYR A 291 2.40 31.84 6.52
C TYR A 291 2.26 31.04 5.22
N ALA A 292 1.10 30.40 5.01
CA ALA A 292 0.85 29.52 3.87
C ALA A 292 1.03 30.23 2.52
N GLY A 293 0.56 31.48 2.41
CA GLY A 293 0.67 32.28 1.19
C GLY A 293 2.11 32.70 0.85
N ASP A 294 3.03 32.63 1.81
CA ASP A 294 4.46 32.88 1.56
C ASP A 294 5.18 31.60 1.08
N GLN A 295 4.47 30.46 1.02
CA GLN A 295 4.99 29.13 0.70
C GLN A 295 4.23 28.45 -0.46
N ASP A 296 3.57 29.21 -1.33
CA ASP A 296 2.79 28.68 -2.47
C ASP A 296 3.61 27.83 -3.46
N THR A 297 4.94 27.97 -3.45
CA THR A 297 5.87 27.15 -4.24
C THR A 297 6.06 25.74 -3.67
N VAL A 298 5.73 25.54 -2.40
CA VAL A 298 5.97 24.31 -1.62
C VAL A 298 4.66 23.66 -1.17
N VAL A 299 3.54 24.39 -1.15
CA VAL A 299 2.22 23.93 -0.67
C VAL A 299 1.17 23.90 -1.79
N TRP A 300 0.49 22.77 -1.95
CA TRP A 300 -0.66 22.58 -2.83
C TRP A 300 -1.89 22.24 -2.01
N ALA A 301 -2.62 23.27 -1.58
CA ALA A 301 -3.76 23.13 -0.69
C ALA A 301 -4.97 23.92 -1.15
N ILE A 302 -6.15 23.40 -0.80
CA ILE A 302 -7.44 24.07 -0.97
C ILE A 302 -7.81 24.79 0.32
N THR A 303 -8.39 25.98 0.20
CA THR A 303 -8.88 26.75 1.33
C THR A 303 -10.38 26.57 1.55
N THR A 304 -10.87 26.79 2.77
CA THR A 304 -12.31 26.81 3.08
C THR A 304 -13.08 27.88 2.29
N ASP A 305 -12.41 28.95 1.88
CA ASP A 305 -12.99 29.97 0.98
C ASP A 305 -13.09 29.50 -0.49
N GLY A 306 -12.58 28.30 -0.79
CA GLY A 306 -12.67 27.68 -2.11
C GLY A 306 -11.55 28.07 -3.07
N TYR A 307 -10.46 28.62 -2.54
CA TYR A 307 -9.27 28.99 -3.32
C TYR A 307 -8.27 27.83 -3.40
N TYR A 308 -7.58 27.78 -4.53
CA TYR A 308 -6.37 26.98 -4.74
C TYR A 308 -5.35 27.86 -5.46
N ARG A 309 -4.17 28.09 -4.88
CA ARG A 309 -3.13 28.98 -5.42
C ARG A 309 -3.70 30.34 -5.89
N HIS A 310 -4.49 30.97 -5.02
CA HIS A 310 -5.19 32.26 -5.26
C HIS A 310 -6.21 32.27 -6.40
N LYS A 311 -6.57 31.11 -6.97
CA LYS A 311 -7.61 30.98 -7.99
C LYS A 311 -8.87 30.39 -7.38
N ASN A 312 -10.03 30.89 -7.82
CA ASN A 312 -11.32 30.29 -7.49
C ASN A 312 -11.39 28.87 -8.07
N TYR A 313 -11.37 27.87 -7.20
CA TYR A 313 -11.35 26.46 -7.58
C TYR A 313 -12.67 25.76 -7.26
N CYS A 314 -13.28 26.08 -6.11
CA CYS A 314 -14.60 25.59 -5.74
C CYS A 314 -15.41 26.65 -5.00
N PRO A 315 -16.73 26.44 -4.80
CA PRO A 315 -17.52 27.26 -3.88
C PRO A 315 -16.97 27.17 -2.45
N LYS A 316 -17.06 28.27 -1.72
CA LYS A 316 -16.77 28.34 -0.28
C LYS A 316 -17.54 27.27 0.50
N PHE A 317 -16.88 26.65 1.46
CA PHE A 317 -17.43 25.61 2.30
C PHE A 317 -17.05 25.81 3.78
N GLY A 318 -17.97 25.47 4.67
CA GLY A 318 -17.81 25.66 6.12
C GLY A 318 -17.52 24.36 6.87
N ASP A 319 -17.82 24.38 8.16
CA ASP A 319 -17.53 23.29 9.09
C ASP A 319 -18.22 21.97 8.72
N GLY A 320 -17.63 20.86 9.22
CA GLY A 320 -18.19 19.51 9.08
C GLY A 320 -18.05 18.90 7.68
N LYS A 321 -17.29 19.51 6.77
CA LYS A 321 -17.05 18.98 5.43
C LYS A 321 -15.86 18.02 5.41
N LYS A 322 -16.06 16.86 4.77
CA LYS A 322 -14.99 15.90 4.50
C LYS A 322 -14.25 16.31 3.23
N ILE A 323 -12.95 16.53 3.34
CA ILE A 323 -12.06 16.83 2.21
C ILE A 323 -11.22 15.58 1.95
N THR A 324 -11.14 15.16 0.69
CA THR A 324 -10.23 14.09 0.25
C THR A 324 -9.31 14.68 -0.81
N VAL A 325 -8.00 14.56 -0.56
CA VAL A 325 -6.96 14.97 -1.49
C VAL A 325 -6.60 13.76 -2.34
N HIS A 326 -6.63 13.91 -3.66
CA HIS A 326 -6.18 12.87 -4.59
C HIS A 326 -4.92 13.37 -5.29
N LEU A 327 -3.86 12.60 -5.17
CA LEU A 327 -2.57 12.91 -5.76
C LEU A 327 -2.26 11.89 -6.86
N ASP A 328 -2.12 12.36 -8.10
CA ASP A 328 -1.67 11.55 -9.24
C ASP A 328 -0.20 11.86 -9.53
N MET A 329 0.68 10.95 -9.10
CA MET A 329 2.12 11.10 -9.26
C MET A 329 2.61 10.78 -10.69
N ILE A 330 1.78 10.14 -11.52
CA ILE A 330 2.09 9.87 -12.93
C ILE A 330 1.84 11.15 -13.73
N LYS A 331 0.65 11.73 -13.59
CA LYS A 331 0.28 12.98 -14.26
C LYS A 331 0.85 14.24 -13.60
N ARG A 332 1.41 14.12 -12.39
CA ARG A 332 1.81 15.26 -11.54
C ARG A 332 0.64 16.23 -11.32
N ALA A 333 -0.50 15.68 -10.89
CA ALA A 333 -1.72 16.45 -10.68
C ALA A 333 -2.28 16.25 -9.26
N CYS A 334 -2.94 17.30 -8.73
CA CYS A 334 -3.67 17.27 -7.47
C CYS A 334 -5.16 17.53 -7.72
N THR A 335 -6.04 16.81 -7.05
CA THR A 335 -7.50 17.07 -7.11
C THR A 335 -8.11 16.97 -5.73
N PHE A 336 -9.24 17.64 -5.54
CA PHE A 336 -9.96 17.62 -4.27
C PHE A 336 -11.37 17.09 -4.46
N THR A 337 -11.80 16.26 -3.51
CA THR A 337 -13.20 15.91 -3.31
C THR A 337 -13.69 16.55 -2.03
N ILE A 338 -14.76 17.33 -2.11
CA ILE A 338 -15.42 17.94 -0.95
C ILE A 338 -16.79 17.29 -0.80
N ASN A 339 -16.99 16.59 0.31
CA ASN A 339 -18.24 15.90 0.65
C ASN A 339 -18.78 15.03 -0.49
N GLY A 340 -17.90 14.23 -1.11
CA GLY A 340 -18.24 13.32 -2.21
C GLY A 340 -18.23 13.96 -3.61
N LYS A 341 -18.27 15.29 -3.73
CA LYS A 341 -18.15 15.97 -5.03
C LYS A 341 -16.69 16.16 -5.40
N LYS A 342 -16.23 15.45 -6.45
CA LYS A 342 -14.90 15.61 -7.03
C LYS A 342 -14.84 16.86 -7.92
N TYR A 343 -13.79 17.66 -7.74
CA TYR A 343 -13.52 18.85 -8.54
C TYR A 343 -12.47 18.55 -9.64
N PRO A 344 -12.38 19.39 -10.69
CA PRO A 344 -11.46 19.16 -11.80
C PRO A 344 -9.99 19.02 -11.38
N GLU A 345 -9.21 18.28 -12.16
CA GLU A 345 -7.76 18.23 -11.97
C GLU A 345 -7.17 19.64 -11.99
N THR A 346 -6.27 19.97 -11.05
CA THR A 346 -5.50 21.21 -11.14
C THR A 346 -4.57 21.04 -12.34
N LEU A 347 -4.90 21.70 -13.45
CA LEU A 347 -4.10 21.66 -14.67
C LEU A 347 -3.16 22.86 -14.72
N GLU A 348 -1.94 22.56 -15.17
CA GLU A 348 -0.81 23.42 -15.53
C GLU A 348 0.18 23.79 -14.39
N HIS A 349 1.37 23.19 -14.48
CA HIS A 349 2.64 23.65 -13.89
C HIS A 349 2.79 23.64 -12.37
N ASP A 350 2.11 22.71 -11.70
CA ASP A 350 2.54 22.31 -10.38
C ASP A 350 3.79 21.45 -10.55
N ASN A 351 4.98 22.03 -10.40
CA ASN A 351 6.25 21.30 -10.31
C ASN A 351 6.26 20.41 -9.05
N LEU A 352 5.33 19.45 -8.97
CA LEU A 352 5.08 18.58 -7.84
C LEU A 352 6.36 17.74 -7.63
N PRO A 353 7.04 17.91 -6.48
CA PRO A 353 8.28 17.21 -6.17
C PRO A 353 8.09 15.69 -6.13
N LYS A 354 9.18 14.93 -6.02
CA LYS A 354 9.08 13.46 -5.96
C LYS A 354 8.47 12.96 -4.65
N LYS A 355 8.53 13.76 -3.58
CA LYS A 355 8.02 13.43 -2.24
C LYS A 355 7.03 14.49 -1.77
N HIS A 356 5.93 14.05 -1.19
CA HIS A 356 4.88 14.91 -0.66
C HIS A 356 4.42 14.41 0.70
N HIS A 357 4.06 15.34 1.57
CA HIS A 357 3.45 15.04 2.87
C HIS A 357 2.05 15.66 2.94
N PRO A 358 1.07 14.97 3.52
CA PRO A 358 -0.20 15.59 3.89
C PRO A 358 0.08 16.78 4.80
N VAL A 359 -0.54 17.92 4.50
CA VAL A 359 -0.37 19.15 5.28
C VAL A 359 -1.70 19.82 5.52
N VAL A 360 -1.81 20.44 6.68
CA VAL A 360 -2.96 21.26 7.06
C VAL A 360 -2.44 22.53 7.72
N LEU A 361 -2.95 23.68 7.28
CA LEU A 361 -2.70 24.96 7.95
C LEU A 361 -4.01 25.48 8.52
N ILE A 362 -3.97 25.87 9.79
CA ILE A 362 -5.15 26.30 10.53
C ILE A 362 -4.93 27.63 11.23
N SER A 363 -5.96 28.47 11.17
CA SER A 363 -6.09 29.69 11.97
C SER A 363 -7.06 29.45 13.13
N GLY A 364 -6.80 30.08 14.27
CA GLY A 364 -7.62 29.92 15.47
C GLY A 364 -8.91 30.76 15.38
N PRO A 365 -10.05 30.25 15.87
CA PRO A 365 -10.29 28.90 16.38
C PRO A 365 -10.73 27.90 15.30
N SER A 366 -10.07 26.73 15.26
CA SER A 366 -10.45 25.64 14.37
C SER A 366 -9.97 24.27 14.86
N ARG A 367 -10.59 23.20 14.36
CA ARG A 367 -10.30 21.81 14.74
C ARG A 367 -10.43 20.91 13.51
N ILE A 368 -9.42 20.08 13.26
CA ILE A 368 -9.38 19.19 12.10
C ILE A 368 -9.04 17.78 12.54
N ARG A 369 -9.78 16.82 11.98
CA ARG A 369 -9.59 15.40 12.22
C ARG A 369 -9.12 14.73 10.94
N ILE A 370 -8.06 13.94 11.03
CA ILE A 370 -7.63 13.05 9.96
C ILE A 370 -8.35 11.69 10.09
N GLN A 371 -8.76 11.11 8.96
CA GLN A 371 -9.48 9.84 8.91
C GLN A 371 -9.07 9.05 7.66
N ALA A 372 -9.04 7.71 7.78
CA ALA A 372 -8.78 6.85 6.63
C ALA A 372 -9.89 7.01 5.58
N HIS A 373 -9.51 6.98 4.30
CA HIS A 373 -10.49 7.04 3.23
C HIS A 373 -11.25 5.71 3.12
N GLN A 374 -12.47 5.68 3.66
CA GLN A 374 -13.44 4.62 3.40
C GLN A 374 -14.06 4.86 2.01
N LYS A 375 -13.77 3.95 1.05
CA LYS A 375 -14.57 3.86 -0.17
C LYS A 375 -15.94 3.29 0.25
N ASN A 376 -17.00 4.09 0.10
CA ASN A 376 -18.35 3.55 0.06
C ASN A 376 -18.58 2.77 -1.24
#